data_AF-A0A7K4K9T7-F1
#
_entry.id   AF-A0A7K4K9T7-F1
#
_cell.length_a   1.000
_cell.length_b   1.000
_cell.length_c   1.000
_cell.angle_alpha   90.00
_cell.angle_beta   90.00
_cell.angle_gamma   90.00
#
_symmetry.space_group_name_H-M   'P 1'
#
loop_
_entity.id
_entity.type
_entity.pdbx_description
1 polymer ?
#
loop_
_entity_poly.entity_id
_entity_poly.type
_entity_poly.pdbx_seq_one_letter_code
_entity_poly.pdbx_strand_id
1 'polypeptide(L)'
;FQKPDRDDWENGLTAMECALHLEKNVNQSLLELHKLATEKNDPHLCDFIETHYLDEQVKAIKELGDHVTNLRKMGAPKYGMAEYLFDKHTLGDSDN
;
A
#
# COMPACT_ATOMS: atom_id res chain seq x y z
N PHE A 1 11.83 6.59 17.18
CA PHE A 1 11.00 5.60 16.46
C PHE A 1 9.75 5.34 17.27
N GLN A 2 8.59 5.66 16.71
CA GLN A 2 7.31 5.29 17.32
C GLN A 2 7.06 3.82 16.99
N LYS A 3 6.59 3.03 17.96
CA LYS A 3 6.22 1.64 17.69
C LYS A 3 5.00 1.61 16.75
N PRO A 4 4.87 0.58 15.89
CA PRO A 4 3.63 0.32 15.18
C PRO A 4 2.45 0.22 16.14
N ASP A 5 1.24 0.44 15.62
CA ASP A 5 -0.02 0.34 16.35
C ASP A 5 -0.29 -1.08 16.89
N ARG A 6 0.33 -2.10 16.28
CA ARG A 6 0.22 -3.50 16.69
C ARG A 6 1.51 -4.28 16.43
N ASP A 7 1.75 -5.29 17.26
CA ASP A 7 2.91 -6.19 17.14
C ASP A 7 2.58 -7.49 16.37
N ASP A 8 1.29 -7.86 16.26
CA ASP A 8 0.78 -9.00 15.49
C ASP A 8 -0.27 -8.52 14.47
N TRP A 9 -0.16 -9.01 13.24
CA TRP A 9 -1.03 -8.67 12.11
C TRP A 9 -2.06 -9.76 11.78
N GLU A 10 -2.14 -10.80 12.61
CA GLU A 10 -3.09 -11.92 12.57
C GLU A 10 -2.91 -12.87 11.38
N ASN A 11 -3.03 -12.39 10.15
CA ASN A 11 -2.96 -13.18 8.92
C ASN A 11 -2.58 -12.30 7.71
N GLY A 12 -2.26 -12.94 6.58
CA GLY A 12 -1.80 -12.24 5.38
C GLY A 12 -2.85 -11.28 4.80
N LEU A 13 -4.14 -11.63 4.84
CA LEU A 13 -5.20 -10.73 4.40
C LEU A 13 -5.29 -9.47 5.28
N THR A 14 -5.35 -9.64 6.60
CA THR A 14 -5.38 -8.51 7.54
C THR A 14 -4.16 -7.61 7.37
N ALA A 15 -2.97 -8.19 7.19
CA ALA A 15 -1.73 -7.44 6.94
C ALA A 15 -1.81 -6.60 5.65
N MET A 16 -2.27 -7.18 4.54
CA MET A 16 -2.43 -6.48 3.26
C MET A 16 -3.49 -5.36 3.33
N GLU A 17 -4.59 -5.59 4.06
CA GLU A 17 -5.60 -4.55 4.29
C GLU A 17 -5.05 -3.38 5.11
N CYS A 18 -4.23 -3.67 6.13
CA CYS A 18 -3.56 -2.64 6.92
C CYS A 18 -2.54 -1.86 6.10
N ALA A 19 -1.72 -2.54 5.29
CA ALA A 19 -0.77 -1.91 4.38
C ALA A 19 -1.49 -0.99 3.38
N LEU A 20 -2.58 -1.46 2.77
CA LEU A 20 -3.40 -0.65 1.86
C LEU A 20 -3.96 0.60 2.53
N HIS A 21 -4.39 0.49 3.80
CA HIS A 21 -4.87 1.63 4.56
C HIS A 21 -3.73 2.63 4.86
N LEU A 22 -2.56 2.12 5.25
CA LEU A 22 -1.38 2.94 5.50
C LEU A 22 -0.96 3.71 4.23
N GLU A 23 -0.88 3.05 3.08
CA GLU A 23 -0.50 3.69 1.82
C GLU A 23 -1.50 4.76 1.37
N LYS A 24 -2.79 4.55 1.61
CA LYS A 24 -3.81 5.59 1.38
C LYS A 24 -3.61 6.80 2.28
N ASN A 25 -3.27 6.59 3.54
CA ASN A 25 -3.01 7.68 4.48
C ASN A 25 -1.74 8.46 4.08
N VAL A 26 -0.67 7.78 3.68
CA VAL A 26 0.56 8.41 3.18
C VAL A 26 0.27 9.22 1.91
N ASN A 27 -0.47 8.65 0.96
CA ASN A 27 -0.88 9.36 -0.25
C ASN A 27 -1.72 10.61 0.07
N GLN A 28 -2.63 10.53 1.03
CA GLN A 28 -3.42 11.68 1.46
C GLN A 28 -2.52 12.78 2.06
N SER A 29 -1.54 12.43 2.88
CA SER A 29 -0.57 13.40 3.41
C SER A 29 0.29 14.03 2.31
N LEU A 30 0.66 13.27 1.27
CA LEU A 30 1.39 13.79 0.10
C LEU A 30 0.54 14.76 -0.72
N LEU A 31 -0.75 14.48 -0.91
CA LEU A 31 -1.68 15.39 -1.58
C LEU A 31 -1.87 16.69 -0.78
N GLU A 32 -1.94 16.61 0.54
CA GLU A 32 -1.99 17.79 1.41
C GLU A 32 -0.71 18.62 1.35
N LEU A 33 0.45 17.96 1.31
CA LEU A 33 1.74 18.62 1.16
C LEU A 33 1.86 19.30 -0.21
N HIS A 34 1.44 18.61 -1.28
CA HIS A 34 1.39 19.17 -2.63
C HIS A 34 0.48 20.39 -2.72
N LYS A 35 -0.71 20.32 -2.11
CA LYS A 35 -1.62 21.46 -2.00
C LYS A 35 -0.97 22.63 -1.26
N LEU A 36 -0.28 22.38 -0.15
CA LEU A 36 0.43 23.42 0.59
C LEU A 36 1.56 24.05 -0.25
N ALA A 37 2.33 23.25 -0.99
CA ALA A 37 3.36 23.73 -1.89
C ALA A 37 2.76 24.63 -3.00
N THR A 38 1.62 24.22 -3.55
CA THR A 38 0.85 25.00 -4.53
C THR A 38 0.40 26.34 -3.95
N GLU A 39 -0.18 26.35 -2.74
CA GLU A 39 -0.60 27.57 -2.05
C GLU A 39 0.57 28.53 -1.73
N LYS A 40 1.78 27.98 -1.57
CA LYS A 40 3.02 28.73 -1.36
C LYS A 40 3.72 29.15 -2.66
N ASN A 41 3.17 28.79 -3.82
CA ASN A 41 3.77 29.03 -5.14
C ASN A 41 5.18 28.44 -5.24
N ASP A 42 5.39 27.23 -4.73
CA ASP A 42 6.64 26.48 -4.89
C ASP A 42 6.48 25.40 -5.99
N PRO A 43 6.73 25.75 -7.27
CA PRO A 43 6.56 24.82 -8.38
C PRO A 43 7.57 23.67 -8.36
N HIS A 44 8.76 23.87 -7.77
CA HIS A 44 9.78 22.84 -7.71
C HIS A 44 9.37 21.74 -6.71
N LEU A 45 8.81 22.12 -5.56
CA LEU A 45 8.30 21.14 -4.61
C LEU A 45 7.08 20.39 -5.15
N CYS A 46 6.19 21.06 -5.90
CA CYS A 46 5.06 20.39 -6.55
C CYS A 46 5.53 19.31 -7.53
N ASP A 47 6.44 19.66 -8.43
CA ASP A 47 7.02 18.74 -9.42
C ASP A 47 7.74 17.56 -8.76
N PHE A 48 8.49 17.83 -7.68
CA PHE A 48 9.15 16.78 -6.90
C PHE A 48 8.17 15.77 -6.29
N ILE A 49 7.07 16.25 -5.70
CA ILE A 49 6.05 15.39 -5.09
C ILE A 49 5.30 14.58 -6.16
N GLU A 50 4.94 15.21 -7.28
CA GLU A 50 4.25 14.55 -8.39
C GLU A 50 5.11 13.45 -9.03
N THR A 51 6.36 13.79 -9.39
CA THR A 51 7.24 12.92 -10.16
C THR A 51 7.75 11.73 -9.35
N HIS A 52 8.07 11.93 -8.07
CA HIS A 52 8.75 10.90 -7.27
C HIS A 52 7.84 10.15 -6.31
N TYR A 53 6.68 10.70 -5.92
CA TYR A 53 5.89 10.10 -4.85
C TYR A 53 4.47 9.76 -5.30
N LEU A 54 3.73 10.68 -5.91
CA LEU A 54 2.31 10.45 -6.19
C LEU A 54 2.08 9.31 -7.19
N ASP A 55 2.90 9.18 -8.23
CA ASP A 55 2.78 8.05 -9.18
C ASP A 55 3.10 6.70 -8.51
N GLU A 56 4.12 6.65 -7.65
CA GLU A 56 4.47 5.45 -6.89
C GLU A 56 3.37 5.06 -5.90
N GLN A 57 2.79 6.03 -5.18
CA GLN A 57 1.68 5.76 -4.27
C GLN A 57 0.46 5.19 -4.99
N VAL A 58 0.11 5.71 -6.18
CA VAL A 58 -1.03 5.20 -6.96
C VAL A 58 -0.78 3.75 -7.39
N LYS A 59 0.44 3.43 -7.83
CA LYS A 59 0.83 2.05 -8.19
C LYS A 59 0.77 1.11 -6.98
N ALA A 60 1.37 1.50 -5.85
CA ALA A 60 1.38 0.71 -4.62
C ALA A 60 -0.04 0.45 -4.09
N ILE A 61 -0.90 1.48 -4.06
CA ILE A 61 -2.30 1.35 -3.64
C ILE A 61 -3.06 0.39 -4.56
N LYS A 62 -2.79 0.43 -5.87
CA LYS A 62 -3.43 -0.46 -6.84
C LYS A 62 -2.99 -1.92 -6.62
N GLU A 63 -1.69 -2.14 -6.48
CA GLU A 63 -1.10 -3.46 -6.26
C GLU A 63 -1.63 -4.11 -4.97
N LEU A 64 -1.58 -3.38 -3.85
CA LEU A 64 -2.14 -3.84 -2.58
C LEU A 64 -3.66 -4.09 -2.68
N GLY A 65 -4.39 -3.25 -3.42
CA GLY A 65 -5.81 -3.44 -3.68
C GLY A 65 -6.11 -4.74 -4.45
N ASP A 66 -5.27 -5.09 -5.42
CA ASP A 66 -5.37 -6.35 -6.16
C ASP A 66 -5.05 -7.56 -5.27
N HIS A 67 -4.01 -7.45 -4.43
CA HIS A 67 -3.64 -8.49 -3.47
C HIS A 67 -4.78 -8.79 -2.49
N VAL A 68 -5.36 -7.77 -1.87
CA VAL A 68 -6.53 -7.90 -0.98
C VAL A 68 -7.70 -8.56 -1.71
N THR A 69 -7.96 -8.13 -2.95
CA THR A 69 -9.05 -8.70 -3.76
C THR A 69 -8.83 -10.17 -4.07
N ASN A 70 -7.61 -10.56 -4.43
CA ASN A 70 -7.25 -11.94 -4.74
C ASN A 70 -7.35 -12.84 -3.50
N LEU A 71 -6.78 -12.42 -2.37
CA LEU A 71 -6.85 -13.14 -1.10
C LEU A 71 -8.30 -13.38 -0.65
N ARG A 72 -9.17 -12.36 -0.76
CA ARG A 72 -10.61 -12.49 -0.45
C ARG A 72 -11.31 -13.48 -1.39
N LYS A 73 -11.01 -13.45 -2.69
CA LYS A 73 -11.58 -14.38 -3.68
C LYS A 73 -11.13 -15.83 -3.46
N MET A 74 -9.90 -16.03 -3.02
CA MET A 74 -9.35 -17.34 -2.63
C MET A 74 -9.90 -17.83 -1.29
N GLY A 75 -10.59 -16.95 -0.55
CA GLY A 75 -11.27 -17.27 0.70
C GLY A 75 -10.36 -17.21 1.94
N ALA A 76 -9.26 -16.47 1.88
CA ALA A 76 -8.48 -16.15 3.07
C ALA A 76 -9.31 -15.32 4.07
N PRO A 77 -9.05 -15.46 5.39
CA PRO A 77 -8.13 -16.41 6.02
C PRO A 77 -8.76 -17.79 6.26
N LYS A 78 -10.04 -18.01 5.91
CA LYS A 78 -10.78 -19.24 6.26
C LYS A 78 -10.21 -20.49 5.59
N TYR A 79 -9.72 -20.37 4.37
CA TYR A 79 -9.07 -21.46 3.66
C TYR A 79 -7.55 -21.32 3.79
N GLY A 80 -6.93 -22.10 4.69
CA GLY A 80 -5.50 -21.99 5.01
C GLY A 80 -4.55 -22.17 3.82
N MET A 81 -4.99 -22.82 2.73
CA MET A 81 -4.19 -22.91 1.49
C MET A 81 -4.21 -21.64 0.65
N ALA A 82 -5.16 -20.71 0.88
CA ALA A 82 -5.27 -19.49 0.11
C ALA A 82 -4.02 -18.62 0.24
N GLU A 83 -3.55 -18.40 1.47
CA GLU A 83 -2.35 -17.58 1.72
C GLU A 83 -1.08 -18.25 1.21
N TYR A 84 -0.94 -19.57 1.38
CA TYR A 84 0.19 -20.32 0.85
C TYR A 84 0.29 -20.25 -0.68
N LEU A 85 -0.83 -20.45 -1.38
CA LEU A 85 -0.87 -20.36 -2.86
C LEU A 85 -0.66 -18.92 -3.33
N PHE A 86 -1.19 -17.94 -2.60
CA PHE A 86 -0.98 -16.52 -2.89
C PHE A 86 0.49 -16.13 -2.76
N ASP A 87 1.14 -16.53 -1.68
CA ASP A 87 2.59 -16.36 -1.47
C ASP A 87 3.39 -16.94 -2.64
N LYS A 88 3.14 -18.21 -3.00
CA LYS A 88 3.90 -18.90 -4.05
C LYS A 88 3.71 -18.36 -5.46
N HIS A 89 2.51 -17.92 -5.81
CA HIS A 89 2.17 -17.57 -7.19
C HIS A 89 2.02 -16.08 -7.45
N THR A 90 1.93 -15.25 -6.40
CA THR A 90 1.78 -13.79 -6.55
C THR A 90 2.99 -13.05 -5.99
N LEU A 91 3.49 -13.45 -4.81
CA LEU A 91 4.62 -12.78 -4.17
C LEU A 91 5.97 -13.42 -4.55
N GLY A 92 5.99 -14.72 -4.84
CA GLY A 92 7.20 -15.48 -5.15
C GLY A 92 7.90 -15.14 -6.47
N ASP A 93 7.27 -14.35 -7.36
CA ASP A 93 7.88 -13.88 -8.61
C ASP A 93 8.85 -12.70 -8.42
N SER A 94 9.00 -12.19 -7.19
CA SER A 94 9.88 -11.06 -6.85
C SER A 94 11.37 -11.42 -6.77
N ASP A 95 11.73 -12.71 -6.87
CA ASP A 95 13.09 -13.26 -6.69
C ASP A 95 13.87 -13.50 -8.00
N ASN A 96 13.49 -12.84 -9.12
CA ASN A 96 14.18 -12.97 -10.41
C ASN A 96 14.82 -11.66 -10.91
#